data_AF-A0A8T1S523-F1
#
_entry.id   AF-A0A8T1S523-F1
#
_cell.length_a   1.000
_cell.length_b   1.000
_cell.length_c   1.000
_cell.angle_alpha   90.00
_cell.angle_beta   90.00
_cell.angle_gamma   90.00
#
_symmetry.space_group_name_H-M   'P 1'
#
loop_
_entity.id
_entity.type
_entity.pdbx_description
1 polymer ?
#
loop_
_entity_poly.entity_id
_entity_poly.type
_entity_poly.pdbx_seq_one_letter_code
_entity_poly.pdbx_strand_id
1 'polypeptide(L)'
;MGGRYSSPMDGRQRRYLRGRTDATVKNFIPYYQRQLATTFLRRVSKELDPQDKPALQLLQSKLQKPPDALLHEGFLMQYNGDTCKWKKSYFILLGNCTLEWFDSKEAQGKGYKPRGSTTLSGYLLVTSLSEYTRLIDSLCQGL
;
A
#
# COMPACT_ATOMS: atom_id res chain seq x y z
N MET A 1 27.76 14.52 17.70
CA MET A 1 27.84 15.22 16.39
C MET A 1 27.18 14.28 15.38
N GLY A 2 26.07 14.52 14.71
CA GLY A 2 25.39 15.74 14.32
C GLY A 2 24.86 15.53 12.90
N GLY A 3 24.19 14.40 12.64
CA GLY A 3 23.71 13.99 11.32
C GLY A 3 22.19 14.03 11.24
N ARG A 4 21.58 15.20 11.48
CA ARG A 4 20.20 15.41 11.02
C ARG A 4 20.31 15.64 9.51
N TYR A 5 20.08 14.59 8.74
CA TYR A 5 19.84 14.72 7.31
C TYR A 5 18.74 15.76 7.11
N SER A 6 19.09 16.93 6.59
CA SER A 6 18.12 17.89 6.10
C SER A 6 17.23 17.13 5.12
N SER A 7 15.92 17.17 5.35
CA SER A 7 14.99 16.60 4.39
C SER A 7 15.31 17.16 3.00
N PRO A 8 15.28 16.34 1.94
CA PRO A 8 15.54 16.80 0.57
C PRO A 8 14.52 17.85 0.09
N MET A 9 13.52 18.18 0.91
CA MET A 9 12.51 19.18 0.63
C MET A 9 12.53 20.27 1.69
N ASP A 10 12.78 21.50 1.27
CA ASP A 10 12.74 22.68 2.14
C ASP A 10 11.29 23.02 2.58
N GLY A 11 11.16 23.93 3.54
CA GLY A 11 9.84 24.35 4.05
C GLY A 11 8.96 25.07 3.02
N ARG A 12 9.54 25.62 1.95
CA ARG A 12 8.81 26.31 0.88
C ARG A 12 8.22 25.30 -0.10
N GLN A 13 9.01 24.34 -0.56
CA GLN A 13 8.61 23.23 -1.43
C GLN A 13 7.50 22.40 -0.79
N ARG A 14 7.61 22.09 0.51
CA ARG A 14 6.54 21.41 1.25
C ARG A 14 5.23 22.18 1.26
N ARG A 15 5.28 23.50 1.50
CA ARG A 15 4.09 24.37 1.47
C ARG A 15 3.48 24.44 0.08
N TYR A 16 4.31 24.55 -0.95
CA TYR A 16 3.87 24.55 -2.35
C TYR A 16 3.14 23.25 -2.72
N LEU A 17 3.73 22.09 -2.43
CA LEU A 17 3.12 20.80 -2.71
C LEU A 17 1.82 20.59 -1.94
N ARG A 18 1.78 20.99 -0.66
CA ARG A 18 0.54 20.98 0.12
C ARG A 18 -0.55 21.79 -0.57
N GLY A 19 -0.25 23.02 -0.99
CA GLY A 19 -1.22 23.85 -1.70
C GLY A 19 -1.72 23.24 -3.01
N ARG A 20 -0.83 22.59 -3.78
CA ARG A 20 -1.24 21.85 -5.00
C ARG A 20 -2.12 20.65 -4.68
N THR A 21 -1.77 19.86 -3.68
CA THR A 21 -2.58 18.72 -3.24
C THR A 21 -3.96 19.17 -2.77
N ASP A 22 -4.03 20.23 -1.97
CA ASP A 22 -5.29 20.79 -1.47
C ASP A 22 -6.18 21.27 -2.63
N ALA A 23 -5.61 21.95 -3.63
CA ALA A 23 -6.34 22.39 -4.81
C ALA A 23 -6.85 21.20 -5.64
N THR A 24 -6.01 20.20 -5.89
CA THR A 24 -6.40 18.98 -6.63
C THR A 24 -7.54 18.24 -5.91
N VAL A 25 -7.45 18.07 -4.60
CA VAL A 25 -8.48 17.41 -3.79
C VAL A 25 -9.78 18.22 -3.81
N LYS A 26 -9.71 19.54 -3.61
CA LYS A 26 -10.89 20.42 -3.69
C LYS A 26 -11.59 20.36 -5.04
N ASN A 27 -10.83 20.28 -6.13
CA ASN A 27 -11.40 20.14 -7.47
C ASN A 27 -12.02 18.75 -7.68
N PHE A 28 -11.47 17.70 -7.08
CA PHE A 28 -11.96 16.32 -7.21
C PHE A 28 -13.24 16.04 -6.41
N ILE A 29 -13.35 16.59 -5.19
CA ILE A 29 -14.44 16.27 -4.24
C ILE A 29 -15.85 16.43 -4.85
N PRO A 30 -16.19 17.53 -5.56
CA PRO A 30 -17.53 17.69 -6.12
C PRO A 30 -17.92 16.57 -7.10
N TYR A 31 -16.97 16.12 -7.93
CA TYR A 31 -17.20 15.01 -8.86
C TYR A 31 -17.40 13.69 -8.11
N TYR A 32 -16.56 13.43 -7.10
CA TYR A 32 -16.70 12.26 -6.25
C TYR A 32 -18.06 12.21 -5.57
N GLN A 33 -18.52 13.32 -4.98
CA GLN A 33 -19.83 13.40 -4.31
C GLN A 33 -20.99 13.14 -5.26
N ARG A 34 -20.97 13.72 -6.47
CA ARG A 34 -22.01 13.49 -7.48
C ARG A 34 -22.06 12.02 -7.92
N GLN A 35 -20.90 11.42 -8.12
CA GLN A 35 -20.79 10.01 -8.48
C GLN A 35 -21.24 9.09 -7.34
N LEU A 36 -20.90 9.43 -6.10
CA LEU A 36 -21.34 8.70 -4.90
C LEU A 36 -22.87 8.72 -4.80
N ALA A 37 -23.51 9.88 -4.93
CA ALA A 37 -24.97 9.98 -4.89
C ALA A 37 -25.62 9.17 -6.03
N THR A 38 -25.09 9.27 -7.25
CA THR A 38 -25.62 8.57 -8.43
C THR A 38 -25.49 7.05 -8.29
N THR A 39 -24.33 6.57 -7.83
CA THR A 39 -24.08 5.14 -7.61
C THR A 39 -24.96 4.59 -6.48
N PHE A 40 -25.17 5.35 -5.42
CA PHE A 40 -26.09 5.00 -4.34
C PHE A 40 -27.54 4.88 -4.82
N LEU A 41 -28.07 5.90 -5.50
CA LEU A 41 -29.44 5.87 -6.04
C LEU A 41 -29.64 4.73 -7.04
N ARG A 42 -28.66 4.48 -7.91
CA ARG A 42 -28.70 3.34 -8.85
C ARG A 42 -28.71 1.99 -8.12
N ARG A 43 -27.96 1.87 -7.01
CA ARG A 43 -27.98 0.66 -6.18
C ARG A 43 -29.37 0.44 -5.56
N VAL A 44 -29.95 1.47 -4.94
CA VAL A 44 -31.30 1.42 -4.35
C VAL A 44 -32.34 1.05 -5.42
N SER A 45 -32.30 1.69 -6.58
CA SER A 45 -33.19 1.37 -7.69
C SER A 45 -33.07 -0.10 -8.14
N LYS A 46 -31.85 -0.65 -8.20
CA LYS A 46 -31.60 -2.08 -8.52
C LYS A 46 -31.98 -3.07 -7.41
N GLU A 47 -32.20 -2.60 -6.19
CA GLU A 47 -32.69 -3.41 -5.07
C GLU A 47 -34.23 -3.37 -5.00
N LEU A 48 -34.84 -2.27 -5.45
CA LEU A 48 -36.30 -2.10 -5.54
C LEU A 48 -36.90 -2.72 -6.80
N ASP A 49 -36.17 -2.73 -7.91
CA ASP A 49 -36.62 -3.33 -9.17
C ASP A 49 -36.45 -4.86 -9.08
N PRO A 50 -37.52 -5.67 -9.24
CA PRO A 50 -37.48 -7.14 -9.21
C PRO A 50 -36.86 -7.71 -10.49
N GLN A 51 -35.70 -7.19 -10.90
CA GLN A 51 -34.89 -7.78 -11.95
C GLN A 51 -34.34 -9.12 -11.45
N ASP A 52 -34.71 -10.20 -12.15
CA ASP A 52 -34.10 -11.52 -12.02
C ASP A 52 -32.61 -11.42 -12.39
N LYS A 53 -31.79 -11.01 -11.43
CA LYS A 53 -30.34 -11.13 -11.55
C LYS A 53 -30.07 -12.63 -11.68
N PRO A 54 -29.38 -13.08 -12.73
CA PRO A 54 -29.06 -14.50 -12.87
C PRO A 54 -28.40 -14.95 -11.57
N ALA A 55 -29.00 -15.94 -10.92
CA ALA A 55 -28.49 -16.47 -9.66
C ALA A 55 -27.03 -16.89 -9.89
N LEU A 56 -26.14 -16.47 -8.99
CA LEU A 56 -24.77 -16.95 -9.02
C LEU A 56 -24.81 -18.48 -8.93
N GLN A 57 -24.30 -19.16 -9.96
CA GLN A 57 -24.27 -20.63 -10.01
C GLN A 57 -23.33 -21.22 -8.95
N LEU A 58 -22.43 -20.39 -8.41
CA LEU A 58 -21.52 -20.74 -7.33
C LEU A 58 -21.84 -19.90 -6.09
N LEU A 59 -21.76 -20.54 -4.92
CA LEU A 59 -21.85 -19.84 -3.64
C LEU A 59 -20.67 -18.88 -3.50
N GLN A 60 -20.95 -17.65 -3.08
CA GLN A 60 -19.89 -16.73 -2.67
C GLN A 60 -19.20 -17.29 -1.42
N SER A 61 -17.89 -17.46 -1.49
CA SER A 61 -17.11 -17.85 -0.32
C SER A 61 -17.22 -16.77 0.76
N LYS A 62 -17.79 -17.14 1.91
CA LYS A 62 -17.75 -16.31 3.11
C LYS A 62 -16.38 -16.33 3.80
N LEU A 63 -15.42 -17.08 3.25
CA LEU A 63 -14.08 -17.23 3.79
C LEU A 63 -13.22 -16.01 3.45
N GLN A 64 -13.65 -14.83 3.92
CA GLN A 64 -12.77 -13.70 4.04
C GLN A 64 -11.86 -14.00 5.23
N LYS A 65 -10.60 -14.36 4.95
CA LYS A 65 -9.59 -14.40 6.01
C LYS A 65 -9.59 -13.03 6.69
N PRO A 66 -9.52 -12.96 8.03
CA PRO A 66 -9.50 -11.68 8.69
C PRO A 66 -8.33 -10.83 8.16
N PRO A 67 -8.47 -9.49 8.10
CA PRO A 67 -7.40 -8.60 7.64
C PRO A 67 -6.05 -8.87 8.31
N ASP A 68 -6.09 -9.26 9.57
CA ASP A 68 -4.91 -9.51 10.40
C ASP A 68 -4.49 -11.00 10.41
N ALA A 69 -5.12 -11.84 9.58
CA ALA A 69 -4.73 -13.24 9.43
C ALA A 69 -3.33 -13.32 8.83
N LEU A 70 -2.46 -14.14 9.43
CA LEU A 70 -1.19 -14.49 8.83
C LEU A 70 -1.41 -15.31 7.56
N LEU A 71 -1.03 -14.77 6.40
CA LEU A 71 -1.07 -15.48 5.12
C LEU A 71 0.23 -16.25 4.89
N HIS A 72 1.36 -15.58 5.08
CA HIS A 72 2.69 -16.14 4.88
C HIS A 72 3.68 -15.55 5.86
N GLU A 73 4.71 -16.31 6.20
CA GLU A 73 5.84 -15.87 7.02
C GLU A 73 7.15 -16.44 6.49
N GLY A 74 8.26 -15.77 6.75
CA GLY A 74 9.57 -16.28 6.36
C GLY A 74 10.70 -15.32 6.65
N PHE A 75 11.92 -15.83 6.54
CA PHE A 75 13.12 -15.00 6.61
C PHE A 75 13.54 -14.54 5.22
N LEU A 76 13.77 -13.25 5.07
CA LEU A 76 14.32 -12.67 3.83
C LEU A 76 15.57 -11.86 4.15
N MET A 77 16.42 -11.70 3.13
CA MET A 77 17.55 -10.78 3.17
C MET A 77 17.05 -9.41 2.73
N GLN A 78 17.13 -8.41 3.60
CA GLN A 78 16.78 -7.03 3.32
C GLN A 78 18.05 -6.20 3.17
N TYR A 79 18.15 -5.43 2.09
CA TYR A 79 19.21 -4.45 1.93
C TYR A 79 18.83 -3.16 2.65
N ASN A 80 19.70 -2.68 3.54
CA ASN A 80 19.52 -1.42 4.25
C ASN A 80 20.32 -0.32 3.53
N GLY A 81 19.61 0.69 2.99
CA GLY A 81 20.21 1.79 2.24
C GLY A 81 21.11 2.73 3.06
N ASP A 82 20.85 2.90 4.35
CA ASP A 82 21.64 3.79 5.21
C ASP A 82 23.00 3.18 5.60
N THR A 83 23.03 1.86 5.80
CA THR A 83 24.23 1.13 6.24
C THR A 83 24.91 0.37 5.11
N CYS A 84 24.31 0.34 3.92
CA CYS A 84 24.74 -0.42 2.74
C CYS A 84 24.97 -1.91 3.02
N LYS A 85 24.21 -2.50 3.94
CA LYS A 85 24.39 -3.90 4.39
C LYS A 85 23.12 -4.72 4.18
N TRP A 86 23.34 -5.99 3.84
CA TRP A 86 22.29 -7.01 3.85
C TRP A 86 22.08 -7.54 5.26
N LYS A 87 20.82 -7.58 5.71
CA LYS A 87 20.43 -8.12 7.00
C LYS A 87 19.33 -9.16 6.82
N LYS A 88 19.44 -10.28 7.52
CA LYS A 88 18.37 -11.26 7.63
C LYS A 88 17.29 -10.71 8.57
N SER A 89 16.06 -10.60 8.07
CA SER A 89 14.89 -10.13 8.82
C SER A 89 13.75 -11.11 8.65
N TYR A 90 12.88 -11.16 9.66
CA TYR A 90 11.70 -12.01 9.64
C TYR A 90 10.51 -11.20 9.14
N PHE A 91 9.83 -11.70 8.10
CA PHE A 91 8.72 -11.04 7.43
C PHE A 91 7.42 -11.82 7.67
N ILE A 92 6.32 -11.08 7.78
CA ILE A 92 4.96 -11.61 7.79
C ILE A 92 4.12 -10.88 6.76
N LEU A 93 3.27 -11.62 6.07
CA LEU A 93 2.27 -11.10 5.15
C LEU A 93 0.88 -11.33 5.74
N LEU A 94 0.13 -10.25 5.94
CA LEU A 94 -1.21 -10.28 6.52
C LEU A 94 -2.31 -10.37 5.45
N GLY A 95 -3.52 -10.73 5.89
CA GLY A 95 -4.72 -10.91 5.06
C GLY A 95 -5.09 -9.69 4.21
N ASN A 96 -4.76 -8.50 4.69
CA ASN A 96 -4.95 -7.23 3.99
C ASN A 96 -3.79 -6.85 3.04
N CYS A 97 -2.88 -7.78 2.73
CA CYS A 97 -1.68 -7.56 1.93
C CYS A 97 -0.69 -6.53 2.53
N THR A 98 -0.72 -6.37 3.85
CA THR A 98 0.33 -5.63 4.58
C THR A 98 1.50 -6.56 4.84
N LEU A 99 2.68 -6.12 4.44
CA LEU A 99 3.95 -6.78 4.69
C LEU A 99 4.64 -6.09 5.87
N GLU A 100 4.89 -6.82 6.94
CA GLU A 100 5.61 -6.33 8.12
C GLU A 100 6.91 -7.10 8.33
N TRP A 101 7.92 -6.44 8.91
CA TRP A 101 9.19 -7.09 9.21
C TRP A 101 9.72 -6.78 10.61
N PHE A 102 10.41 -7.76 11.17
CA PHE A 102 10.93 -7.79 12.53
C PHE A 102 12.41 -8.20 12.50
N ASP A 103 13.11 -7.95 13.61
CA ASP A 103 14.50 -8.43 13.75
C ASP A 103 14.57 -9.95 13.85
N SER A 104 13.57 -10.57 14.46
CA SER A 104 13.51 -12.02 14.65
C SER A 104 12.06 -12.50 14.77
N LYS A 105 11.86 -13.83 14.66
CA LYS A 105 10.54 -14.45 14.83
C LYS A 105 10.03 -14.31 16.26
N GLU A 106 10.93 -14.39 17.24
CA GLU A 106 10.60 -14.22 18.66
C GLU A 106 10.12 -12.80 18.97
N ALA A 107 10.66 -11.80 18.27
CA ALA A 107 10.20 -10.43 18.43
C ALA A 107 8.73 -10.28 18.00
N GLN A 108 8.34 -10.93 16.90
CA GLN A 108 6.96 -10.97 16.45
C GLN A 108 6.07 -11.76 17.43
N GLY A 109 6.50 -12.95 17.86
CA GLY A 109 5.72 -13.78 18.80
C GLY A 109 5.51 -13.16 20.18
N LYS A 110 6.41 -12.28 20.61
CA LYS A 110 6.28 -11.50 21.87
C LYS A 110 5.44 -10.23 21.71
N GLY A 111 4.92 -9.93 20.52
CA GLY A 111 4.10 -8.76 20.25
C GLY A 111 4.87 -7.43 20.23
N TYR A 112 6.18 -7.46 19.96
CA TYR A 112 6.92 -6.21 19.73
C TYR A 112 6.42 -5.51 18.46
N LYS A 113 6.60 -4.19 18.38
CA LYS A 113 6.27 -3.44 17.16
C LYS A 113 7.18 -3.85 16.00
N PRO A 114 6.65 -3.91 14.77
CA PRO A 114 7.48 -4.19 13.60
C PRO A 114 8.53 -3.09 13.41
N ARG A 115 9.66 -3.48 12.82
CA ARG A 115 10.70 -2.54 12.38
C ARG A 115 10.22 -1.65 11.24
N GLY A 116 9.29 -2.16 10.44
CA GLY A 116 8.53 -1.39 9.48
C GLY A 116 7.42 -2.23 8.88
N SER A 117 6.54 -1.55 8.15
CA SER A 117 5.35 -2.12 7.54
C SER A 117 5.05 -1.37 6.24
N THR A 118 4.56 -2.07 5.22
CA THR A 118 4.07 -1.46 3.98
C THR A 118 2.93 -2.27 3.38
N THR A 119 1.97 -1.59 2.75
CA THR A 119 0.93 -2.23 1.94
C THR A 119 1.46 -2.52 0.55
N LEU A 120 1.28 -3.73 0.03
CA LEU A 120 1.79 -4.09 -1.31
C LEU A 120 1.00 -3.46 -2.47
N SER A 121 -0.10 -2.74 -2.20
CA SER A 121 -0.85 -2.01 -3.21
C SER A 121 0.00 -0.94 -3.90
N GLY A 122 0.06 -0.99 -5.23
CA GLY A 122 0.85 -0.04 -6.03
C GLY A 122 2.33 -0.38 -6.18
N TYR A 123 2.80 -1.49 -5.60
CA TYR A 123 4.16 -1.99 -5.83
C TYR A 123 4.26 -2.84 -7.09
N LEU A 124 5.45 -2.85 -7.69
CA LEU A 124 5.82 -3.75 -8.77
C LEU A 124 6.87 -4.74 -8.27
N LEU A 125 6.64 -6.04 -8.47
CA LEU A 125 7.62 -7.08 -8.15
C LEU A 125 8.60 -7.23 -9.31
N VAL A 126 9.89 -7.21 -8.98
CA VAL A 126 10.99 -7.40 -9.92
C VAL A 126 11.90 -8.48 -9.34
N THR A 127 12.38 -9.39 -10.20
CA THR A 127 13.17 -10.56 -9.77
C THR A 127 14.63 -10.50 -10.20
N SER A 128 15.03 -9.45 -10.94
CA SER A 128 16.41 -9.25 -11.37
C SER A 128 16.88 -7.81 -11.17
N LEU A 129 18.17 -7.63 -10.86
CA LEU A 129 18.76 -6.31 -10.69
C LEU A 129 18.73 -5.51 -12.00
N SER A 130 18.96 -6.16 -13.15
CA SER A 130 18.94 -5.51 -14.46
C SER A 130 17.57 -4.91 -14.80
N GLU A 131 16.49 -5.64 -14.52
CA GLU A 131 15.12 -5.14 -14.70
C GLU A 131 14.84 -3.96 -13.77
N TYR A 132 15.28 -4.05 -12.51
CA TYR A 132 15.12 -2.96 -11.54
C TYR A 132 15.83 -1.70 -12.01
N THR A 133 17.10 -1.80 -12.42
CA THR A 133 17.88 -0.65 -12.90
C THR A 133 17.23 -0.01 -14.12
N ARG A 134 16.79 -0.81 -15.10
CA ARG A 134 16.08 -0.30 -16.29
C ARG A 134 14.80 0.46 -15.93
N LEU A 135 14.03 -0.04 -14.96
CA LEU A 135 12.82 0.63 -14.49
C LEU A 135 13.14 1.98 -13.84
N ILE A 136 14.12 2.01 -12.93
CA ILE A 136 14.55 3.26 -12.29
C ILE A 136 15.06 4.26 -13.32
N ASP A 137 15.91 3.82 -14.26
CA ASP A 137 16.41 4.67 -15.33
C ASP A 137 15.27 5.28 -16.15
N SER A 138 14.24 4.49 -16.50
CA SER A 138 13.08 5.01 -17.23
C SER A 138 12.22 5.99 -16.43
N LEU A 139 12.10 5.80 -15.11
CA LEU A 139 11.30 6.66 -14.23
C LEU A 139 12.01 7.96 -13.88
N CYS A 140 13.34 7.93 -13.84
CA CYS A 140 14.18 9.08 -13.54
C CYS A 140 14.65 9.82 -14.80
N GLN A 141 14.31 9.34 -16.01
CA GLN A 141 14.52 10.08 -17.25
C GLN A 141 13.69 11.38 -17.24
N GLY A 142 14.36 12.51 -17.01
CA GLY A 142 13.76 13.85 -16.96
C GLY A 142 13.71 14.50 -15.59
N LEU A 143 14.31 13.89 -14.55
CA LEU A 143 14.70 14.59 -13.31
C LEU A 143 16.05 15.29 -13.48
#